data_AF-A0A844EDL6-F1
#
_entry.id   AF-A0A844EDL6-F1
#
_cell.length_a   1.000
_cell.length_b   1.000
_cell.length_c   1.000
_cell.angle_alpha   90.00
_cell.angle_beta   90.00
_cell.angle_gamma   90.00
#
_symmetry.space_group_name_H-M   'P 1'
#
loop_
_entity.id
_entity.type
_entity.pdbx_description
1 polymer ?
#
loop_
_entity_poly.entity_id
_entity_poly.type
_entity_poly.pdbx_seq_one_letter_code
_entity_poly.pdbx_strand_id
1 'polypeptide(L)'
;VFSIKYRTVNFKTVLDEDYREEKLYRYVPGSKKKNRTYSWKKIKAQTGKRVYVDKKAKAYYRDDDGERESEDFYRIRVSASHKATKYWVNEDAIDD
;
A
#
# COMPACT_ATOMS: atom_id res chain seq x y z
N VAL A 1 -11.61 -4.02 9.53
CA VAL A 1 -11.49 -2.55 9.36
C VAL A 1 -12.78 -1.85 9.70
N PHE A 2 -12.76 -0.93 10.66
CA PHE A 2 -13.91 -0.08 11.00
C PHE A 2 -13.72 1.38 10.56
N SER A 3 -12.49 1.83 10.35
CA SER A 3 -12.19 3.18 9.91
C SER A 3 -10.92 3.22 9.06
N ILE A 4 -10.87 4.14 8.09
CA ILE A 4 -9.67 4.38 7.28
C ILE A 4 -9.49 5.89 7.14
N LYS A 5 -8.30 6.38 7.48
CA LYS A 5 -7.93 7.79 7.32
C LYS A 5 -6.94 7.94 6.17
N TYR A 6 -7.19 8.90 5.29
CA TYR A 6 -6.33 9.18 4.14
C TYR A 6 -5.60 10.51 4.29
N ARG A 7 -4.35 10.55 3.84
CA ARG A 7 -3.55 11.78 3.74
C ARG A 7 -2.85 11.85 2.38
N THR A 8 -2.76 13.06 1.83
CA THR A 8 -1.93 13.31 0.65
C THR A 8 -0.48 13.47 1.09
N VAL A 9 0.41 12.76 0.41
CA VAL A 9 1.86 12.81 0.58
C VAL A 9 2.49 12.90 -0.81
N ASN A 10 3.78 13.20 -0.91
CA ASN A 10 4.47 13.20 -2.20
C ASN A 10 5.96 12.93 -1.99
N PHE A 11 6.39 11.70 -2.24
CA PHE A 11 7.79 11.32 -2.14
C PHE A 11 8.10 10.12 -3.05
N LYS A 12 9.38 9.74 -3.07
CA LYS A 12 9.88 8.57 -3.78
C LYS A 12 10.57 7.69 -2.75
N THR A 13 10.39 6.39 -2.89
CA THR A 13 11.09 5.37 -2.09
C THR A 13 11.41 4.18 -2.98
N VAL A 14 11.91 3.09 -2.42
CA VAL A 14 12.16 1.82 -3.07
C VAL A 14 11.29 0.71 -2.45
N LEU A 15 11.14 -0.40 -3.16
CA LEU A 15 10.57 -1.61 -2.57
C LEU A 15 11.61 -2.23 -1.62
N ASP A 16 11.18 -2.53 -0.41
CA ASP A 16 11.95 -3.31 0.57
C ASP A 16 12.08 -4.78 0.12
N GLU A 17 12.81 -5.64 0.83
CA GLU A 17 12.84 -7.09 0.58
C GLU A 17 11.51 -7.78 0.93
N ASP A 18 10.80 -7.27 1.94
CA ASP A 18 9.56 -7.84 2.48
C ASP A 18 8.34 -7.58 1.57
N TYR A 19 8.52 -6.84 0.47
CA TYR A 19 7.47 -6.64 -0.55
C TYR A 19 6.85 -7.96 -1.04
N ARG A 20 7.58 -9.07 -0.97
CA ARG A 20 7.13 -10.40 -1.43
C ARG A 20 6.10 -11.04 -0.50
N GLU A 21 6.12 -10.67 0.78
CA GLU A 21 5.15 -11.11 1.78
C GLU A 21 3.86 -10.30 1.65
N GLU A 22 3.99 -9.09 1.12
CA GLU A 22 2.89 -8.17 0.90
C GLU A 22 2.11 -8.35 -0.40
N LYS A 23 0.99 -7.62 -0.54
CA LYS A 23 0.14 -7.64 -1.74
C LYS A 23 -0.03 -6.25 -2.36
N LEU A 24 -0.14 -6.22 -3.69
CA LEU A 24 -0.62 -5.05 -4.42
C LEU A 24 -2.15 -5.02 -4.41
N TYR A 25 -2.75 -4.01 -3.79
CA TYR A 25 -4.21 -3.84 -3.73
C TYR A 25 -4.71 -2.75 -4.68
N ARG A 26 -5.96 -2.87 -5.16
CA ARG A 26 -6.64 -1.81 -5.91
C ARG A 26 -7.08 -0.64 -5.00
N TYR A 27 -7.57 -0.98 -3.82
CA TYR A 27 -7.95 -0.04 -2.75
C TYR A 27 -7.31 -0.48 -1.44
N VAL A 28 -7.29 0.37 -0.41
CA VAL A 28 -6.84 -0.03 0.93
C VAL A 28 -7.67 -1.24 1.41
N PRO A 29 -7.06 -2.28 2.00
CA PRO A 29 -7.80 -3.39 2.62
C PRO A 29 -8.95 -2.91 3.53
N GLY A 30 -10.08 -3.61 3.47
CA GLY A 30 -11.30 -3.24 4.20
C GLY A 30 -12.09 -2.03 3.65
N SER A 31 -11.54 -1.20 2.74
CA SER A 31 -12.26 -0.04 2.19
C SER A 31 -13.39 -0.40 1.20
N LYS A 32 -13.29 -1.57 0.55
CA LYS A 32 -14.25 -2.05 -0.45
C LYS A 32 -14.44 -3.55 -0.33
N LYS A 33 -15.69 -4.00 -0.46
CA LYS A 33 -16.01 -5.43 -0.63
C LYS A 33 -15.37 -5.96 -1.92
N LYS A 34 -14.88 -7.21 -1.89
CA LYS A 34 -14.23 -7.88 -3.04
C LYS A 34 -13.08 -7.06 -3.65
N ASN A 35 -12.22 -6.51 -2.78
CA ASN A 35 -11.06 -5.74 -3.22
C ASN A 35 -10.12 -6.60 -4.05
N ARG A 36 -9.71 -6.09 -5.21
CA ARG A 36 -8.83 -6.82 -6.14
C ARG A 36 -7.38 -6.68 -5.71
N THR A 37 -6.66 -7.80 -5.72
CA THR A 37 -5.21 -7.84 -5.58
C THR A 37 -4.53 -8.09 -6.93
N TYR A 38 -3.24 -7.77 -7.01
CA TYR A 38 -2.41 -7.95 -8.19
C TYR A 38 -1.08 -8.61 -7.82
N SER A 39 -0.46 -9.27 -8.81
CA SER A 39 0.87 -9.86 -8.63
C SER A 39 1.96 -8.81 -8.83
N TRP A 40 2.97 -8.85 -7.98
CA TRP A 40 4.21 -8.08 -8.10
C TRP A 40 4.95 -8.26 -9.43
N LYS A 41 4.81 -9.45 -10.06
CA LYS A 41 5.36 -9.71 -11.40
C LYS A 41 4.86 -8.71 -12.44
N LYS A 42 3.62 -8.22 -12.30
CA LYS A 42 3.00 -7.26 -13.22
C LYS A 42 3.77 -5.93 -13.30
N ILE A 43 4.46 -5.56 -12.23
CA ILE A 43 5.24 -4.32 -12.18
C ILE A 43 6.75 -4.59 -12.25
N LYS A 44 7.17 -5.83 -12.55
CA LYS A 44 8.57 -6.28 -12.52
C LYS A 44 9.23 -5.88 -11.20
N ALA A 45 8.58 -6.20 -10.09
CA ALA A 45 9.06 -5.86 -8.75
C ALA A 45 10.38 -6.56 -8.44
N GLN A 46 11.24 -5.85 -7.72
CA GLN A 46 12.48 -6.33 -7.13
C GLN A 46 12.86 -5.38 -6.00
N THR A 47 13.59 -5.86 -5.01
CA THR A 47 14.17 -5.04 -3.93
C THR A 47 14.96 -3.87 -4.53
N GLY A 48 14.87 -2.70 -3.92
CA GLY A 48 15.52 -1.48 -4.42
C GLY A 48 14.82 -0.83 -5.62
N LYS A 49 13.72 -1.40 -6.13
CA LYS A 49 12.98 -0.79 -7.25
C LYS A 49 12.30 0.49 -6.80
N ARG A 50 12.65 1.61 -7.44
CA ARG A 50 12.04 2.91 -7.16
C ARG A 50 10.53 2.94 -7.46
N VAL A 51 9.77 3.48 -6.52
CA VAL A 51 8.34 3.76 -6.62
C VAL A 51 8.04 5.21 -6.23
N TYR A 52 6.91 5.72 -6.71
CA TYR A 52 6.43 7.08 -6.46
C TYR A 52 5.17 7.02 -5.61
N VAL A 53 5.19 7.69 -4.47
CA VAL A 53 4.11 7.67 -3.49
C VAL A 53 3.36 8.99 -3.51
N ASP A 54 2.03 8.94 -3.58
CA ASP A 54 1.19 10.15 -3.58
C ASP A 54 0.05 10.16 -2.55
N LYS A 55 -0.16 9.05 -1.82
CA LYS A 55 -1.09 8.98 -0.69
C LYS A 55 -0.59 7.99 0.36
N LYS A 56 -0.92 8.30 1.63
CA LYS A 56 -0.85 7.40 2.78
C LYS A 56 -2.28 7.15 3.28
N ALA A 57 -2.54 5.96 3.79
CA ALA A 57 -3.77 5.62 4.49
C ALA A 57 -3.46 4.85 5.76
N LYS A 58 -4.21 5.10 6.83
CA LYS A 58 -4.15 4.34 8.07
C LYS A 58 -5.46 3.58 8.24
N ALA A 59 -5.41 2.25 8.18
CA ALA A 59 -6.55 1.37 8.37
C ALA A 59 -6.62 0.94 9.84
N TYR A 60 -7.79 1.09 10.47
CA TYR A 60 -8.01 0.73 11.87
C TYR A 60 -8.89 -0.51 11.95
N TYR A 61 -8.44 -1.48 12.73
CA TYR A 61 -9.11 -2.74 13.00
C TYR A 61 -9.62 -2.77 14.44
N ARG A 62 -10.69 -3.52 14.67
CA ARG A 62 -11.13 -3.84 16.03
C ARG A 62 -10.73 -5.28 16.22
N ASP A 63 -9.93 -5.54 17.22
CA ASP A 63 -9.80 -6.89 17.74
C ASP A 63 -10.92 -7.18 18.72
N ASP A 64 -11.27 -8.46 18.83
CA ASP A 64 -12.32 -8.95 19.72
C ASP A 64 -12.04 -8.60 21.20
N ASP A 65 -10.78 -8.39 21.57
CA ASP A 65 -10.33 -8.00 22.91
C ASP A 65 -10.34 -6.48 23.18
N GLY A 66 -10.76 -5.67 22.19
CA GLY A 66 -10.86 -4.22 22.33
C GLY A 66 -9.56 -3.45 22.05
N GLU A 67 -8.46 -4.16 21.80
CA GLU A 67 -7.24 -3.55 21.27
C GLU A 67 -7.49 -2.99 19.86
N ARG A 68 -6.82 -1.88 19.56
CA ARG A 68 -6.97 -1.15 18.30
C ARG A 68 -5.68 -1.29 17.51
N GLU A 69 -5.63 -2.31 16.67
CA GLU A 69 -4.58 -2.40 15.67
C GLU A 69 -4.81 -1.41 14.53
N SER A 70 -3.69 -0.96 13.97
CA SER A 70 -3.71 -0.12 12.79
C SER A 70 -2.53 -0.45 11.89
N GLU A 71 -2.81 -0.55 10.60
CA GLU A 71 -1.79 -0.71 9.57
C GLU A 71 -1.75 0.55 8.70
N ASP A 72 -0.54 0.95 8.31
CA ASP A 72 -0.35 1.99 7.32
C ASP A 72 -0.19 1.40 5.90
N PHE A 73 -0.73 2.12 4.93
CA PHE A 73 -0.70 1.75 3.53
C PHE A 73 -0.29 2.94 2.68
N TYR A 74 0.47 2.67 1.61
CA TYR A 74 0.92 3.69 0.67
C TYR A 74 0.41 3.42 -0.74
N ARG A 75 0.04 4.50 -1.44
CA ARG A 75 -0.35 4.43 -2.84
C ARG A 75 0.85 4.66 -3.75
N ILE A 76 1.31 3.59 -4.37
CA ILE A 76 2.51 3.57 -5.21
C ILE A 76 2.18 3.63 -6.71
N ARG A 77 3.12 4.18 -7.49
CA ARG A 77 3.24 4.05 -8.95
C ARG A 77 4.68 3.69 -9.30
N VAL A 78 4.87 2.96 -10.40
CA VAL A 78 6.23 2.58 -10.88
C VAL A 78 6.85 3.59 -11.86
N SER A 79 6.14 4.68 -12.15
CA SER A 79 6.68 5.80 -12.93
C SER A 79 6.15 7.12 -12.39
N ALA A 80 6.83 8.21 -12.74
CA ALA A 80 6.47 9.56 -12.32
C ALA A 80 5.13 10.04 -12.92
N SER A 81 4.61 9.37 -13.94
CA SER A 81 3.37 9.77 -14.62
C SER A 81 2.15 9.60 -13.71
N HIS A 82 1.34 10.65 -13.58
CA HIS A 82 0.06 10.61 -12.85
C HIS A 82 -0.97 9.65 -13.46
N LYS A 83 -0.78 9.28 -14.74
CA LYS A 83 -1.60 8.31 -15.47
C LYS A 83 -1.16 6.86 -15.25
N ALA A 84 0.01 6.63 -14.65
CA ALA A 84 0.46 5.27 -14.37
C ALA A 84 -0.47 4.58 -13.37
N THR A 85 -0.58 3.26 -13.51
CA THR A 85 -1.42 2.45 -12.63
C THR A 85 -1.00 2.62 -11.17
N LYS A 86 -1.99 2.83 -10.31
CA LYS A 86 -1.83 3.05 -8.87
C LYS A 86 -2.19 1.77 -8.13
N TYR A 87 -1.37 1.42 -7.14
CA TYR A 87 -1.61 0.29 -6.25
C TYR A 87 -1.47 0.76 -4.81
N TRP A 88 -2.19 0.12 -3.89
CA TRP A 88 -1.97 0.26 -2.46
C TRP A 88 -1.14 -0.91 -1.96
N VAL A 89 -0.19 -0.65 -1.07
CA VAL A 89 0.69 -1.64 -0.43
C VAL A 89 0.80 -1.32 1.05
N ASN A 90 0.99 -2.31 1.90
CA ASN A 90 1.33 -2.10 3.31
C ASN A 90 2.69 -1.36 3.41
N GLU A 91 2.92 -0.64 4.50
CA GLU A 91 4.20 0.03 4.77
C GLU A 91 5.40 -0.91 4.71
N ASP A 92 5.28 -2.17 5.15
CA ASP A 92 6.35 -3.17 5.13
C ASP A 92 6.86 -3.48 3.71
N ALA A 93 6.09 -3.15 2.66
CA ALA A 93 6.52 -3.36 1.27
C ALA A 93 7.51 -2.31 0.74
N ILE A 94 7.76 -1.23 1.49
CA ILE A 94 8.59 -0.10 1.07
C ILE A 94 9.59 0.27 2.17
N ASP A 95 10.71 0.83 1.74
CA ASP A 95 11.73 1.38 2.65
C ASP A 95 11.20 2.69 3.26
N ASP A 96 11.34 2.85 4.59
CA ASP A 96 10.81 3.99 5.38
C ASP A 96 11.65 5.27 5.22
#